data_AF-A0A1A9GQI7-F1
#
_entry.id   AF-A0A1A9GQI7-F1
#
_cell.length_a   1.000
_cell.length_b   1.000
_cell.length_c   1.000
_cell.angle_alpha   90.00
_cell.angle_beta   90.00
_cell.angle_gamma   90.00
#
_symmetry.space_group_name_H-M   'P 1'
#
loop_
_entity.id
_entity.type
_entity.pdbx_description
1 polymer ?
#
loop_
_entity_poly.entity_id
_entity_poly.type
_entity_poly.pdbx_seq_one_letter_code
_entity_poly.pdbx_strand_id
1 'polypeptide(L)'
;MPTTTRRNRGGADRGRDMAALLSDFGHDLPTIPPLAPEAKEPRIFKYAPRRGAARRGRGWAPVTAPAQAWRMTSDQAPVFWPFVSAPALPPTGAQMGVDQLSGGSFYCDPFGWVLRDDVSATNPNIFQFAKPGTGKSGTTKAFCTRMMPFGYRTLVLGDPKDEYESLCRALGVEPFVIAPGFWARINPLAMGPLGHDWEKLSAEEAQRRTTIIFKRWLVLIRGLVGSMKLDDQRRVPFGPDESDVVRNALAILTGYAAGNSILTETTIPRLWDLLRNPTEELVRACEYGNTRQFLDQTRLLRNALGELVTGTLAGLFDDFTNIEVDWRAPIQSFSLSRLDGLGTRPWASRCCA
;
A
#
# COMPACT_ATOMS: atom_id res chain seq x y z
N MET A 1 39.90 62.03 26.58
CA MET A 1 39.74 61.41 25.24
C MET A 1 39.38 59.93 25.41
N PRO A 2 38.46 59.41 24.60
CA PRO A 2 37.64 58.24 24.92
C PRO A 2 38.16 56.94 24.28
N THR A 3 37.75 55.79 24.83
CA THR A 3 37.55 54.59 24.01
C THR A 3 36.24 53.92 24.38
N THR A 4 35.39 53.89 23.36
CA THR A 4 33.98 53.56 23.31
C THR A 4 33.76 52.04 23.42
N THR A 5 33.09 51.58 24.48
CA THR A 5 32.55 50.21 24.51
C THR A 5 31.16 50.20 23.88
N ARG A 6 31.08 49.51 22.74
CA ARG A 6 29.89 49.29 21.91
C ARG A 6 28.77 48.64 22.73
N ARG A 7 27.64 49.35 22.88
CA ARG A 7 26.35 48.80 23.34
C ARG A 7 25.91 47.67 22.43
N ASN A 8 25.77 46.47 22.98
CA ASN A 8 25.10 45.36 22.30
C ASN A 8 23.59 45.60 22.37
N ARG A 9 23.01 46.19 21.32
CA ARG A 9 21.56 46.31 21.13
C ARG A 9 21.02 44.95 20.70
N GLY A 10 20.44 44.24 21.64
CA GLY A 10 19.67 43.02 21.42
C GLY A 10 18.56 42.93 22.46
N GLY A 11 17.80 44.01 22.63
CA GLY A 11 16.55 43.96 23.37
C GLY A 11 15.57 43.14 22.55
N ALA A 12 15.25 41.94 23.02
CA ALA A 12 14.03 41.27 22.59
C ALA A 12 12.88 42.18 23.04
N ASP A 13 12.21 42.80 22.08
CA ASP A 13 11.02 43.60 22.30
C ASP A 13 9.90 42.64 22.74
N ARG A 14 9.87 42.35 24.04
CA ARG A 14 8.72 41.66 24.65
C ARG A 14 7.64 42.71 24.77
N GLY A 15 6.72 42.71 23.80
CA GLY A 15 5.49 43.50 23.86
C GLY A 15 4.82 43.34 25.22
N ARG A 16 4.18 44.42 25.69
CA ARG A 16 3.46 44.42 26.97
C ARG A 16 2.39 43.33 26.95
N ASP A 17 2.34 42.54 28.01
CA ASP A 17 1.34 41.50 28.18
C ASP A 17 -0.05 42.14 28.39
N MET A 18 -1.09 41.45 27.95
CA MET A 18 -2.45 41.96 27.86
C MET A 18 -3.02 42.35 29.24
N ALA A 19 -2.59 41.64 30.28
CA ALA A 19 -2.92 41.97 31.67
C ALA A 19 -2.36 43.33 32.11
N ALA A 20 -1.12 43.66 31.72
CA ALA A 20 -0.52 44.96 32.03
C ALA A 20 -1.20 46.10 31.26
N LEU A 21 -1.65 45.82 30.04
CA LEU A 21 -2.35 46.78 29.20
C LEU A 21 -3.76 47.10 29.72
N LEU A 22 -4.47 46.12 30.28
CA LEU A 22 -5.81 46.30 30.85
C LEU A 22 -5.80 46.90 32.25
N SER A 23 -4.73 46.67 33.02
CA SER A 23 -4.52 47.31 34.32
C SER A 23 -4.44 48.85 34.21
N ASP A 24 -3.82 49.36 33.15
CA ASP A 24 -3.77 50.81 32.86
C ASP A 24 -5.17 51.45 32.71
N PHE A 25 -6.20 50.64 32.40
CA PHE A 25 -7.61 51.07 32.29
C PHE A 25 -8.46 50.66 33.50
N GLY A 26 -7.85 50.21 34.60
CA GLY A 26 -8.54 49.90 35.86
C GLY A 26 -9.23 48.53 35.89
N HIS A 27 -8.90 47.64 34.95
CA HIS A 27 -9.40 46.26 34.94
C HIS A 27 -8.34 45.31 35.49
N ASP A 28 -8.66 44.64 36.60
CA ASP A 28 -7.79 43.62 37.19
C ASP A 28 -8.32 42.22 36.83
N LEU A 29 -7.55 41.49 36.02
CA LEU A 29 -7.90 40.13 35.61
C LEU A 29 -7.20 39.12 36.53
N PRO A 30 -7.88 38.08 37.03
CA PRO A 30 -7.23 37.03 37.79
C PRO A 30 -6.26 36.24 36.89
N THR A 31 -4.97 36.55 36.97
CA THR A 31 -3.92 35.83 36.23
C THR A 31 -3.40 34.65 37.03
N ILE A 32 -3.37 33.47 36.40
CA ILE A 32 -2.68 32.29 36.96
C ILE A 32 -1.17 32.62 36.97
N PRO A 33 -0.46 32.45 38.10
CA PRO A 33 0.99 32.68 38.15
C PRO A 33 1.69 31.84 37.08
N PRO A 34 2.61 32.42 36.29
CA PRO A 34 3.34 31.64 35.30
C PRO A 34 4.12 30.54 36.02
N LEU A 35 3.96 29.29 35.55
CA LEU A 35 4.75 28.17 36.04
C LEU A 35 6.23 28.53 35.94
N ALA A 36 6.98 28.29 37.02
CA ALA A 36 8.42 28.50 37.04
C ALA A 36 9.05 27.77 35.85
N PRO A 37 9.92 28.42 35.06
CA PRO A 37 10.49 27.79 33.88
C PRO A 37 11.25 26.55 34.30
N GLU A 38 10.80 25.40 33.80
CA GLU A 38 11.41 24.11 34.07
C GLU A 38 12.88 24.16 33.61
N ALA A 39 13.80 23.88 34.52
CA ALA A 39 15.23 23.91 34.22
C ALA A 39 15.54 22.79 33.23
N LYS A 40 15.66 23.13 31.94
CA LYS A 40 16.02 22.16 30.90
C LYS A 40 17.33 21.47 31.29
N GLU A 41 17.29 20.14 31.36
CA GLU A 41 18.47 19.33 31.59
C GLU A 41 19.60 19.75 30.63
N PRO A 42 20.84 19.86 31.12
CA PRO A 42 21.95 20.29 30.31
C PRO A 42 22.12 19.30 29.15
N ARG A 43 21.97 19.79 27.92
CA ARG A 43 22.23 18.99 26.72
C ARG A 43 23.66 18.44 26.80
N ILE A 44 23.76 17.11 26.79
CA ILE A 44 25.02 16.36 26.86
C ILE A 44 25.97 16.78 25.71
N PHE A 45 25.40 17.19 24.57
CA PHE A 45 26.14 17.71 23.43
C PHE A 45 25.83 19.19 23.20
N LYS A 46 26.87 20.03 23.29
CA LYS A 46 26.82 21.43 22.87
C LYS A 46 27.32 21.54 21.44
N TYR A 47 26.43 21.86 20.50
CA TYR A 47 26.83 22.17 19.14
C TYR A 47 27.78 23.37 19.14
N ALA A 48 29.02 23.14 18.70
CA ALA A 48 29.94 24.23 18.42
C ALA A 48 29.47 24.98 17.16
N PRO A 49 29.39 26.32 17.18
CA PRO A 49 29.07 27.07 15.98
C PRO A 49 30.12 26.82 14.89
N ARG A 50 29.72 26.77 13.61
CA ARG A 50 30.58 26.48 12.44
C ARG A 50 31.87 27.30 12.36
N ARG A 51 31.91 28.46 12.99
CA ARG A 51 33.05 29.38 13.01
C ARG A 51 33.85 29.32 14.31
N GLY A 52 33.59 28.35 15.19
CA GLY A 52 34.12 28.33 16.56
C GLY A 52 33.44 29.36 17.46
N ALA A 53 33.74 29.33 18.75
CA ALA A 53 33.19 30.28 19.71
C ALA A 53 34.03 31.57 19.70
N ALA A 54 33.40 32.73 19.47
CA ALA A 54 34.03 34.06 19.41
C ALA A 54 34.59 34.51 20.78
N ARG A 55 35.63 33.82 21.26
CA ARG A 55 36.33 34.04 22.52
C ARG A 55 37.82 33.79 22.31
N ARG A 56 38.65 34.50 23.07
CA ARG A 56 40.11 34.36 23.03
C ARG A 56 40.51 32.90 23.30
N GLY A 57 41.35 32.33 22.43
CA GLY A 57 41.86 30.95 22.58
C GLY A 57 40.82 29.84 22.38
N ARG A 58 39.73 30.08 21.64
CA ARG A 58 38.66 29.11 21.37
C ARG A 58 38.40 28.84 19.88
N GLY A 59 39.39 29.10 19.03
CA GLY A 59 39.39 28.70 17.62
C GLY A 59 38.36 29.41 16.74
N TRP A 60 38.02 30.67 17.04
CA TRP A 60 37.08 31.43 16.22
C TRP A 60 37.71 31.91 14.91
N ALA A 61 37.04 31.67 13.78
CA ALA A 61 37.46 32.13 12.46
C ALA A 61 36.38 33.05 11.83
N PRO A 62 36.73 34.28 11.42
CA PRO A 62 35.77 35.22 10.82
C PRO A 62 35.27 34.76 9.45
N VAL A 63 36.10 34.01 8.71
CA VAL A 63 35.82 33.47 7.38
C VAL A 63 36.07 31.97 7.41
N THR A 64 35.09 31.18 6.98
CA THR A 64 35.30 29.76 6.70
C THR A 64 36.21 29.63 5.49
N ALA A 65 37.36 28.99 5.64
CA ALA A 65 38.25 28.72 4.52
C ALA A 65 37.46 27.93 3.44
N PRO A 66 37.47 28.35 2.17
CA PRO A 66 36.90 27.55 1.11
C PRO A 66 37.77 26.29 0.97
N ALA A 67 37.29 25.17 1.50
CA ALA A 67 37.89 23.88 1.20
C ALA A 67 37.48 23.53 -0.24
N GLN A 68 38.46 23.44 -1.14
CA GLN A 68 38.22 22.82 -2.43
C GLN A 68 38.01 21.32 -2.20
N ALA A 69 36.87 20.81 -2.63
CA ALA A 69 36.56 19.39 -2.54
C ALA A 69 37.23 18.67 -3.71
N TRP A 70 38.22 17.83 -3.40
CA TRP A 70 38.90 16.96 -4.35
C TRP A 70 38.52 15.52 -4.04
N ARG A 71 38.18 14.73 -5.08
CA ARG A 71 37.90 13.30 -4.94
C ARG A 71 39.15 12.54 -5.36
N MET A 72 39.70 11.73 -4.46
CA MET A 72 40.86 10.88 -4.72
C MET A 72 40.61 9.50 -4.10
N THR A 73 41.25 8.47 -4.64
CA THR A 73 41.17 7.11 -4.11
C THR A 73 42.01 7.00 -2.82
N SER A 74 41.62 6.11 -1.91
CA SER A 74 42.24 5.97 -0.58
C SER A 74 43.69 5.44 -0.62
N ASP A 75 44.15 4.98 -1.77
CA ASP A 75 45.54 4.63 -2.06
C ASP A 75 46.44 5.86 -2.23
N GLN A 76 45.93 6.97 -2.79
CA GLN A 76 46.69 8.17 -3.11
C GLN A 76 46.68 9.22 -1.99
N ALA A 77 45.65 9.24 -1.14
CA ALA A 77 45.60 10.06 0.07
C ALA A 77 45.06 9.25 1.26
N PRO A 78 45.92 8.54 2.00
CA PRO A 78 45.50 7.84 3.20
C PRO A 78 45.14 8.87 4.29
N VAL A 79 43.86 8.90 4.67
CA VAL A 79 43.36 9.70 5.80
C VAL A 79 42.85 8.74 6.86
N PHE A 80 43.29 8.90 8.10
CA PHE A 80 42.76 8.14 9.23
C PHE A 80 41.36 8.68 9.57
N TRP A 81 40.31 7.93 9.20
CA TRP A 81 38.92 8.27 9.48
C TRP A 81 38.29 7.24 10.44
N PRO A 82 38.34 7.48 11.76
CA PRO A 82 37.88 6.51 12.76
C PRO A 82 36.34 6.42 12.87
N PHE A 83 35.60 7.29 12.18
CA PHE A 83 34.13 7.26 12.14
C PHE A 83 33.64 6.44 10.96
N VAL A 84 33.97 5.15 10.97
CA VAL A 84 33.53 4.19 9.95
C VAL A 84 32.07 3.84 10.25
N SER A 85 31.18 4.14 9.31
CA SER A 85 29.79 3.72 9.36
C SER A 85 29.69 2.20 9.22
N ALA A 86 28.58 1.62 9.70
CA ALA A 86 28.25 0.22 9.41
C ALA A 86 28.36 -0.07 7.90
N PRO A 87 28.73 -1.31 7.50
CA PRO A 87 28.77 -1.69 6.11
C PRO A 87 27.42 -1.40 5.46
N ALA A 88 27.45 -0.75 4.29
CA ALA A 88 26.26 -0.49 3.51
C ALA A 88 25.60 -1.83 3.12
N LEU A 89 24.30 -1.78 2.81
CA LEU A 89 23.64 -2.91 2.17
C LEU A 89 24.41 -3.32 0.91
N PRO A 90 24.40 -4.61 0.54
CA PRO A 90 25.10 -5.08 -0.65
C PRO A 90 24.75 -4.24 -1.88
N PRO A 91 25.73 -3.96 -2.77
CA PRO A 91 25.50 -3.14 -3.96
C PRO A 91 24.79 -3.94 -5.06
N THR A 92 23.61 -4.47 -4.75
CA THR A 92 22.77 -5.27 -5.65
C THR A 92 21.44 -4.57 -5.94
N GLY A 93 20.91 -4.76 -7.15
CA GLY A 93 19.67 -4.15 -7.62
C GLY A 93 19.75 -2.64 -7.85
N ALA A 94 18.65 -1.95 -7.57
CA ALA A 94 18.47 -0.55 -7.97
C ALA A 94 19.24 0.42 -7.06
N GLN A 95 20.11 1.25 -7.63
CA GLN A 95 20.66 2.39 -6.90
C GLN A 95 19.53 3.41 -6.63
N MET A 96 19.20 3.63 -5.37
CA MET A 96 18.08 4.49 -4.96
C MET A 96 18.53 5.82 -4.38
N GLY A 97 19.77 5.93 -3.91
CA GLY A 97 20.29 7.19 -3.42
C GLY A 97 21.67 7.07 -2.79
N VAL A 98 21.90 7.90 -1.78
CA VAL A 98 23.13 7.93 -0.99
C VAL A 98 22.77 7.62 0.46
N ASP A 99 23.49 6.68 1.06
CA ASP A 99 23.37 6.39 2.48
C ASP A 99 23.94 7.57 3.29
N GLN A 100 23.13 8.10 4.21
CA GLN A 100 23.47 9.35 4.91
C GLN A 100 24.62 9.19 5.91
N LEU A 101 24.88 7.97 6.40
CA LEU A 101 25.89 7.72 7.43
C LEU A 101 27.26 7.45 6.80
N SER A 102 27.28 6.63 5.76
CA SER A 102 28.50 6.22 5.04
C SER A 102 28.89 7.15 3.90
N GLY A 103 27.94 7.91 3.35
CA GLY A 103 28.13 8.65 2.09
C GLY A 103 28.25 7.73 0.86
N GLY A 104 28.10 6.42 1.03
CA GLY A 104 28.11 5.43 -0.04
C GLY A 104 26.80 5.42 -0.83
N SER A 105 26.78 4.72 -1.96
CA SER A 105 25.54 4.53 -2.72
C SER A 105 24.61 3.56 -2.00
N PHE A 106 23.34 3.93 -1.87
CA PHE A 106 22.29 3.07 -1.35
C PHE A 106 21.63 2.31 -2.50
N TYR A 107 21.70 0.99 -2.44
CA TYR A 107 21.08 0.07 -3.38
C TYR A 107 19.89 -0.64 -2.72
N CYS A 108 18.84 -0.90 -3.48
CA CYS A 108 17.62 -1.56 -3.03
C CYS A 108 17.37 -2.81 -3.86
N ASP A 109 17.44 -3.97 -3.19
CA ASP A 109 17.21 -5.29 -3.79
C ASP A 109 16.59 -6.22 -2.73
N PRO A 110 15.31 -6.04 -2.42
CA PRO A 110 14.65 -6.80 -1.35
C PRO A 110 14.71 -8.31 -1.59
N PHE A 111 14.67 -8.76 -2.84
CA PHE A 111 14.78 -10.17 -3.19
C PHE A 111 16.20 -10.69 -2.96
N GLY A 112 17.22 -9.97 -3.43
CA GLY A 112 18.62 -10.34 -3.18
C GLY A 112 19.00 -10.30 -1.69
N TRP A 113 18.39 -9.43 -0.89
CA TRP A 113 18.62 -9.37 0.55
C TRP A 113 18.17 -10.62 1.28
N VAL A 114 17.01 -11.19 0.93
CA VAL A 114 16.51 -12.42 1.59
C VAL A 114 17.34 -13.65 1.23
N LEU A 115 18.02 -13.65 0.09
CA LEU A 115 18.88 -14.76 -0.36
C LEU A 115 20.27 -14.76 0.32
N ARG A 116 20.53 -13.80 1.21
CA ARG A 116 21.85 -13.55 1.78
C ARG A 116 21.86 -13.76 3.27
N ASP A 117 22.71 -14.66 3.75
CA ASP A 117 22.86 -14.96 5.18
C ASP A 117 23.44 -13.78 5.99
N ASP A 118 24.13 -12.85 5.33
CA ASP A 118 24.71 -11.65 5.94
C ASP A 118 23.73 -10.46 6.06
N VAL A 119 22.47 -10.62 5.62
CA VAL A 119 21.43 -9.58 5.71
C VAL A 119 20.25 -10.10 6.55
N SER A 120 19.86 -9.37 7.58
CA SER A 120 18.77 -9.78 8.49
C SER A 120 17.35 -9.72 7.91
N ALA A 121 17.20 -9.44 6.61
CA ALA A 121 15.90 -9.33 5.96
C ALA A 121 15.35 -10.73 5.65
N THR A 122 14.21 -11.08 6.24
CA THR A 122 13.58 -12.40 6.06
C THR A 122 12.46 -12.40 5.02
N ASN A 123 12.03 -11.23 4.56
CA ASN A 123 10.92 -11.07 3.62
C ASN A 123 11.20 -9.90 2.66
N PRO A 124 10.95 -10.06 1.34
CA PRO A 124 11.20 -9.01 0.35
C PRO A 124 10.15 -7.88 0.35
N ASN A 125 9.17 -7.89 1.25
CA ASN A 125 8.13 -6.87 1.31
C ASN A 125 8.69 -5.49 1.69
N ILE A 126 8.35 -4.48 0.89
CA ILE A 126 8.71 -3.08 1.14
C ILE A 126 7.45 -2.28 1.51
N PHE A 127 7.55 -1.52 2.60
CA PHE A 127 6.54 -0.52 2.97
C PHE A 127 7.08 0.89 2.72
N GLN A 128 6.38 1.67 1.91
CA GLN A 128 6.75 3.05 1.60
C GLN A 128 5.71 4.04 2.12
N PHE A 129 6.09 4.82 3.12
CA PHE A 129 5.25 5.87 3.70
C PHE A 129 5.75 7.25 3.28
N ALA A 130 4.83 8.12 2.89
CA ALA A 130 5.15 9.46 2.43
C ALA A 130 3.91 10.35 2.53
N LYS A 131 4.12 11.64 2.84
CA LYS A 131 3.05 12.64 2.76
C LYS A 131 2.72 12.91 1.29
N PRO A 132 1.48 13.31 0.96
CA PRO A 132 1.16 13.79 -0.38
C PRO A 132 2.14 14.89 -0.81
N GLY A 133 2.66 14.80 -2.04
CA GLY A 133 3.61 15.78 -2.59
C GLY A 133 5.09 15.56 -2.25
N THR A 134 5.47 14.57 -1.43
CA THR A 134 6.89 14.34 -1.07
C THR A 134 7.63 13.35 -1.99
N GLY A 135 7.12 13.13 -3.20
CA GLY A 135 7.80 12.30 -4.20
C GLY A 135 7.62 10.78 -4.08
N LYS A 136 6.63 10.28 -3.32
CA LYS A 136 6.36 8.83 -3.17
C LYS A 136 6.35 8.09 -4.51
N SER A 137 5.47 8.53 -5.41
CA SER A 137 5.26 7.96 -6.75
C SER A 137 6.52 8.01 -7.60
N GLY A 138 7.27 9.12 -7.54
CA GLY A 138 8.53 9.27 -8.25
C GLY A 138 9.58 8.24 -7.80
N THR A 139 9.73 8.07 -6.49
CA THR A 139 10.64 7.05 -5.92
C THR A 139 10.20 5.64 -6.28
N THR A 140 8.90 5.32 -6.21
CA THR A 140 8.38 3.99 -6.56
C THR A 140 8.60 3.66 -8.03
N LYS A 141 8.30 4.59 -8.93
CA LYS A 141 8.55 4.44 -10.38
C LYS A 141 10.03 4.26 -10.67
N ALA A 142 10.89 5.09 -10.07
CA ALA A 142 12.33 4.97 -10.23
C ALA A 142 12.84 3.60 -9.75
N PHE A 143 12.35 3.10 -8.62
CA PHE A 143 12.66 1.77 -8.13
C PHE A 143 12.23 0.68 -9.12
N CYS A 144 10.95 0.65 -9.50
CA CYS A 144 10.41 -0.33 -10.46
C CYS A 144 11.19 -0.32 -11.79
N THR A 145 11.39 0.85 -12.39
CA THR A 145 12.12 0.98 -13.66
C THR A 145 13.58 0.55 -13.54
N ARG A 146 14.26 0.86 -12.43
CA ARG A 146 15.66 0.46 -12.21
C ARG A 146 15.83 -1.03 -11.93
N MET A 147 14.79 -1.70 -11.44
CA MET A 147 14.80 -3.14 -11.22
C MET A 147 14.54 -3.94 -12.50
N MET A 148 13.90 -3.36 -13.51
CA MET A 148 13.57 -4.06 -14.78
C MET A 148 14.79 -4.64 -15.52
N PRO A 149 15.95 -3.95 -15.65
CA PRO A 149 17.16 -4.53 -16.25
C PRO A 149 17.68 -5.78 -15.54
N PHE A 150 17.35 -5.97 -14.26
CA PHE A 150 17.69 -7.17 -13.49
C PHE A 150 16.67 -8.32 -13.69
N GLY A 151 15.72 -8.17 -14.63
CA GLY A 151 14.72 -9.18 -14.97
C GLY A 151 13.43 -9.11 -14.14
N TYR A 152 13.30 -8.13 -13.24
CA TYR A 152 12.08 -7.95 -12.46
C TYR A 152 10.97 -7.30 -13.30
N ARG A 153 9.74 -7.76 -13.09
CA ARG A 153 8.53 -7.20 -13.73
C ARG A 153 7.64 -6.57 -12.69
N THR A 154 6.93 -5.51 -13.08
CA THR A 154 6.08 -4.74 -12.16
C THR A 154 4.60 -4.96 -12.47
N LEU A 155 3.81 -5.33 -11.47
CA LEU A 155 2.35 -5.40 -11.57
C LEU A 155 1.72 -4.39 -10.60
N VAL A 156 1.01 -3.40 -11.15
CA VAL A 156 0.29 -2.39 -10.37
C VAL A 156 -1.18 -2.80 -10.31
N LEU A 157 -1.58 -3.42 -9.20
CA LEU A 157 -2.93 -3.99 -9.02
C LEU A 157 -4.03 -2.94 -8.82
N GLY A 158 -3.68 -1.72 -8.42
CA GLY A 158 -4.65 -0.63 -8.24
C GLY A 158 -4.00 0.73 -8.37
N ASP A 159 -4.28 1.40 -9.48
CA ASP A 159 -3.83 2.76 -9.75
C ASP A 159 -5.03 3.74 -9.73
N PRO A 160 -5.43 4.23 -8.55
CA PRO A 160 -6.61 5.10 -8.43
C PRO A 160 -6.41 6.50 -9.03
N LYS A 161 -5.18 6.86 -9.41
CA LYS A 161 -4.85 8.19 -9.92
C LYS A 161 -4.16 8.16 -11.28
N ASP A 162 -4.13 6.98 -11.91
CA ASP A 162 -3.43 6.72 -13.17
C ASP A 162 -1.97 7.24 -13.14
N GLU A 163 -1.31 7.13 -11.98
CA GLU A 163 0.06 7.60 -11.83
C GLU A 163 1.01 6.79 -12.73
N TYR A 164 0.75 5.52 -12.99
CA TYR A 164 1.62 4.62 -13.75
C TYR A 164 1.30 4.55 -15.24
N GLU A 165 0.19 5.16 -15.70
CA GLU A 165 -0.26 5.11 -17.10
C GLU A 165 0.82 5.60 -18.07
N SER A 166 1.42 6.77 -17.78
CA SER A 166 2.48 7.33 -18.61
C SER A 166 3.73 6.45 -18.66
N LEU A 167 4.04 5.75 -17.56
CA LEU A 167 5.18 4.84 -17.50
C LEU A 167 4.91 3.55 -18.29
N CYS A 168 3.70 3.01 -18.22
CA CYS A 168 3.31 1.84 -19.00
C CYS A 168 3.41 2.13 -20.49
N ARG A 169 2.84 3.25 -20.95
CA ARG A 169 2.90 3.66 -22.37
C ARG A 169 4.33 3.92 -22.85
N ALA A 170 5.17 4.52 -22.01
CA ALA A 170 6.59 4.71 -22.33
C ALA A 170 7.34 3.37 -22.50
N LEU A 171 6.86 2.30 -21.87
CA LEU A 171 7.39 0.93 -21.99
C LEU A 171 6.62 0.09 -23.03
N GLY A 172 5.75 0.70 -23.84
CA GLY A 172 4.99 0.03 -24.89
C GLY A 172 3.82 -0.81 -24.41
N VAL A 173 3.35 -0.61 -23.17
CA VAL A 173 2.23 -1.34 -22.58
C VAL A 173 1.04 -0.41 -22.36
N GLU A 174 -0.14 -0.82 -22.81
CA GLU A 174 -1.38 -0.10 -22.51
C GLU A 174 -1.98 -0.60 -21.19
N PRO A 175 -2.23 0.26 -20.19
CA PRO A 175 -2.87 -0.13 -18.94
C PRO A 175 -4.29 -0.65 -19.14
N PHE A 176 -4.70 -1.60 -18.29
CA PHE A 176 -6.09 -2.04 -18.24
C PHE A 176 -6.94 -1.03 -17.47
N VAL A 177 -7.97 -0.49 -18.12
CA VAL A 177 -8.95 0.37 -17.48
C VAL A 177 -10.06 -0.49 -16.90
N ILE A 178 -10.16 -0.53 -15.58
CA ILE A 178 -11.21 -1.24 -14.85
C ILE A 178 -12.25 -0.20 -14.42
N ALA A 179 -13.43 -0.19 -15.04
CA ALA A 179 -14.54 0.67 -14.64
C ALA A 179 -15.89 0.19 -15.18
N PRO A 180 -17.02 0.51 -14.50
CA PRO A 180 -18.35 0.24 -15.01
C PRO A 180 -18.56 0.87 -16.38
N GLY A 181 -19.14 0.11 -17.31
CA GLY A 181 -19.36 0.54 -18.69
C GLY A 181 -18.13 0.51 -19.60
N PHE A 182 -16.95 0.12 -19.09
CA PHE A 182 -15.79 -0.17 -19.94
C PHE A 182 -15.81 -1.62 -20.42
N TRP A 183 -15.02 -1.89 -21.46
CA TRP A 183 -15.00 -3.20 -22.10
C TRP A 183 -14.33 -4.26 -21.23
N ALA A 184 -13.34 -3.89 -20.40
CA ALA A 184 -12.54 -4.83 -19.63
C ALA A 184 -13.34 -5.40 -18.45
N ARG A 185 -13.43 -6.73 -18.41
CA ARG A 185 -14.13 -7.50 -17.38
C ARG A 185 -13.15 -8.46 -16.73
N ILE A 186 -13.30 -8.61 -15.42
CA ILE A 186 -12.50 -9.55 -14.62
C ILE A 186 -13.47 -10.45 -13.90
N ASN A 187 -13.34 -11.76 -14.06
CA ASN A 187 -14.11 -12.73 -13.30
C ASN A 187 -13.37 -13.08 -12.00
N PRO A 188 -13.86 -12.69 -10.80
CA PRO A 188 -13.23 -13.08 -9.54
C PRO A 188 -13.34 -14.60 -9.28
N LEU A 189 -14.28 -15.26 -9.94
CA LEU A 189 -14.50 -16.70 -9.88
C LEU A 189 -13.72 -17.47 -10.98
N ALA A 190 -12.81 -16.81 -11.70
CA ALA A 190 -11.92 -17.51 -12.61
C ALA A 190 -11.01 -18.49 -11.86
N MET A 191 -10.67 -19.61 -12.49
CA MET A 191 -9.70 -20.58 -11.94
C MET A 191 -8.27 -20.05 -12.04
N GLY A 192 -7.98 -19.18 -13.01
CA GLY A 192 -6.64 -18.62 -13.23
C GLY A 192 -5.59 -19.70 -13.50
N PRO A 193 -4.31 -19.48 -13.16
CA PRO A 193 -3.22 -20.43 -13.44
C PRO A 193 -3.42 -21.82 -12.84
N LEU A 194 -4.22 -21.95 -11.77
CA LEU A 194 -4.52 -23.24 -11.15
C LEU A 194 -5.37 -24.14 -12.06
N GLY A 195 -6.12 -23.55 -13.00
CA GLY A 195 -6.89 -24.24 -14.03
C GLY A 195 -6.05 -24.75 -15.20
N HIS A 196 -4.77 -24.38 -15.30
CA HIS A 196 -3.93 -24.79 -16.44
C HIS A 196 -3.56 -26.27 -16.37
N ASP A 197 -3.56 -26.91 -17.56
CA ASP A 197 -3.23 -28.33 -17.74
C ASP A 197 -4.07 -29.27 -16.86
N TRP A 198 -5.32 -28.90 -16.54
CA TRP A 198 -6.17 -29.65 -15.62
C TRP A 198 -6.36 -31.12 -16.03
N GLU A 199 -6.48 -31.37 -17.33
CA GLU A 199 -6.64 -32.72 -17.90
C GLU A 199 -5.44 -33.64 -17.66
N LYS A 200 -4.26 -33.08 -17.37
CA LYS A 200 -3.02 -33.84 -17.13
C LYS A 200 -2.77 -34.12 -15.65
N LEU A 201 -3.64 -33.66 -14.76
CA LEU A 201 -3.46 -33.81 -13.32
C LEU A 201 -3.84 -35.21 -12.84
N SER A 202 -3.15 -35.69 -11.82
CA SER A 202 -3.62 -36.84 -11.04
C SER A 202 -4.88 -36.46 -10.26
N ALA A 203 -5.69 -37.45 -9.89
CA ALA A 203 -6.90 -37.21 -9.09
C ALA A 203 -6.59 -36.51 -7.75
N GLU A 204 -5.48 -36.88 -7.10
CA GLU A 204 -5.04 -36.24 -5.85
C GLU A 204 -4.67 -34.77 -6.05
N GLU A 205 -3.94 -34.45 -7.13
CA GLU A 205 -3.56 -33.08 -7.42
C GLU A 205 -4.77 -32.22 -7.82
N ALA A 206 -5.69 -32.76 -8.62
CA ALA A 206 -6.95 -32.10 -8.97
C ALA A 206 -7.77 -31.77 -7.72
N GLN A 207 -7.85 -32.69 -6.76
CA GLN A 207 -8.52 -32.48 -5.48
C GLN A 207 -7.83 -31.39 -4.64
N ARG A 208 -6.49 -31.40 -4.58
CA ARG A 208 -5.69 -30.40 -3.88
C ARG A 208 -5.91 -29.00 -4.47
N ARG A 209 -5.83 -28.87 -5.81
CA ARG A 209 -6.07 -27.59 -6.51
C ARG A 209 -7.50 -27.11 -6.34
N THR A 210 -8.49 -28.01 -6.42
CA THR A 210 -9.90 -27.68 -6.16
C THR A 210 -10.08 -27.06 -4.78
N THR A 211 -9.49 -27.67 -3.75
CA THR A 211 -9.54 -27.12 -2.37
C THR A 211 -8.96 -25.71 -2.29
N ILE A 212 -7.85 -25.44 -2.97
CA ILE A 212 -7.21 -24.11 -3.02
C ILE A 212 -8.12 -23.11 -3.75
N ILE A 213 -8.68 -23.50 -4.89
CA ILE A 213 -9.57 -22.65 -5.71
C ILE A 213 -10.82 -22.25 -4.93
N PHE A 214 -11.51 -23.21 -4.30
CA PHE A 214 -12.70 -22.93 -3.48
C PHE A 214 -12.39 -22.02 -2.31
N LYS A 215 -11.28 -22.25 -1.60
CA LYS A 215 -10.83 -21.38 -0.52
C LYS A 215 -10.57 -19.96 -1.01
N ARG A 216 -9.93 -19.80 -2.17
CA ARG A 216 -9.68 -18.49 -2.80
C ARG A 216 -10.98 -17.78 -3.15
N TRP A 217 -11.92 -18.45 -3.81
CA TRP A 217 -13.21 -17.88 -4.17
C TRP A 217 -14.00 -17.43 -2.94
N LEU A 218 -14.01 -18.22 -1.85
CA LEU A 218 -14.65 -17.83 -0.61
C LEU A 218 -14.01 -16.57 0.01
N VAL A 219 -12.68 -16.48 0.04
CA VAL A 219 -11.99 -15.29 0.54
C VAL A 219 -12.31 -14.05 -0.31
N LEU A 220 -12.36 -14.20 -1.64
CA LEU A 220 -12.69 -13.12 -2.56
C LEU A 220 -14.13 -12.65 -2.40
N ILE A 221 -15.11 -13.56 -2.41
CA ILE A 221 -16.53 -13.24 -2.22
C ILE A 221 -16.75 -12.61 -0.84
N ARG A 222 -16.11 -13.14 0.22
CA ARG A 222 -16.14 -12.55 1.56
C ARG A 222 -15.60 -11.12 1.56
N GLY A 223 -14.49 -10.88 0.87
CA GLY A 223 -13.88 -9.56 0.74
C GLY A 223 -14.79 -8.59 -0.01
N LEU A 224 -15.39 -9.02 -1.12
CA LEU A 224 -16.31 -8.24 -1.93
C LEU A 224 -17.58 -7.89 -1.15
N VAL A 225 -18.34 -8.90 -0.71
CA VAL A 225 -19.58 -8.73 0.03
C VAL A 225 -19.34 -7.99 1.34
N GLY A 226 -18.33 -8.40 2.12
CA GLY A 226 -18.00 -7.78 3.40
C GLY A 226 -17.42 -6.36 3.30
N SER A 227 -17.09 -5.88 2.09
CA SER A 227 -16.71 -4.47 1.87
C SER A 227 -17.91 -3.54 1.69
N MET A 228 -19.09 -4.10 1.36
CA MET A 228 -20.30 -3.35 1.04
C MET A 228 -20.94 -2.81 2.32
N LYS A 229 -21.40 -1.56 2.25
CA LYS A 229 -22.01 -0.86 3.38
C LYS A 229 -23.53 -1.02 3.35
N LEU A 230 -24.10 -1.36 4.50
CA LEU A 230 -25.55 -1.32 4.73
C LEU A 230 -25.98 0.10 5.12
N ASP A 231 -25.16 0.76 5.94
CA ASP A 231 -25.29 2.15 6.35
C ASP A 231 -23.87 2.72 6.64
N ASP A 232 -23.78 3.94 7.18
CA ASP A 232 -22.49 4.59 7.44
C ASP A 232 -21.58 3.81 8.39
N GLN A 233 -22.14 2.95 9.25
CA GLN A 233 -21.40 2.25 10.30
C GLN A 233 -21.34 0.72 10.12
N ARG A 234 -22.30 0.12 9.43
CA ARG A 234 -22.45 -1.32 9.30
C ARG A 234 -22.15 -1.80 7.88
N ARG A 235 -21.49 -2.96 7.82
CA ARG A 235 -21.19 -3.67 6.58
C ARG A 235 -22.01 -4.95 6.49
N VAL A 236 -22.17 -5.46 5.27
CA VAL A 236 -22.84 -6.74 5.06
C VAL A 236 -22.08 -7.84 5.84
N PRO A 237 -22.76 -8.57 6.75
CA PRO A 237 -22.13 -9.66 7.46
C PRO A 237 -21.80 -10.81 6.49
N PHE A 238 -20.66 -11.46 6.72
CA PHE A 238 -20.27 -12.66 6.00
C PHE A 238 -19.60 -13.62 6.98
N GLY A 239 -20.41 -14.51 7.55
CA GLY A 239 -20.06 -15.49 8.56
C GLY A 239 -19.94 -16.92 8.01
N PRO A 240 -19.99 -17.91 8.90
CA PRO A 240 -19.97 -19.33 8.54
C PRO A 240 -21.13 -19.72 7.62
N ASP A 241 -22.35 -19.25 7.92
CA ASP A 241 -23.55 -19.61 7.16
C ASP A 241 -23.48 -19.09 5.71
N GLU A 242 -23.09 -17.82 5.50
CA GLU A 242 -22.89 -17.29 4.15
C GLU A 242 -21.75 -18.00 3.42
N SER A 243 -20.68 -18.36 4.15
CA SER A 243 -19.56 -19.12 3.57
C SER A 243 -20.01 -20.51 3.11
N ASP A 244 -20.88 -21.17 3.89
CA ASP A 244 -21.45 -22.48 3.58
C ASP A 244 -22.31 -22.44 2.33
N VAL A 245 -23.24 -21.48 2.29
CA VAL A 245 -24.13 -21.24 1.15
C VAL A 245 -23.34 -20.97 -0.13
N VAL A 246 -22.34 -20.09 -0.09
CA VAL A 246 -21.50 -19.80 -1.26
C VAL A 246 -20.71 -21.03 -1.68
N ARG A 247 -20.15 -21.79 -0.74
CA ARG A 247 -19.37 -23.01 -1.03
C ARG A 247 -20.23 -24.05 -1.74
N ASN A 248 -21.43 -24.34 -1.22
CA ASN A 248 -22.33 -25.33 -1.81
C ASN A 248 -22.87 -24.87 -3.17
N ALA A 249 -23.21 -23.59 -3.32
CA ALA A 249 -23.63 -23.03 -4.60
C ALA A 249 -22.52 -23.11 -5.66
N LEU A 250 -21.27 -22.80 -5.30
CA LEU A 250 -20.13 -22.96 -6.22
C LEU A 250 -19.86 -24.43 -6.54
N ALA A 251 -20.05 -25.35 -5.60
CA ALA A 251 -19.89 -26.78 -5.83
C ALA A 251 -20.91 -27.30 -6.86
N ILE A 252 -22.16 -26.84 -6.78
CA ILE A 252 -23.21 -27.17 -7.74
C ILE A 252 -22.88 -26.55 -9.11
N LEU A 253 -22.58 -25.25 -9.17
CA LEU A 253 -22.34 -24.54 -10.44
C LEU A 253 -21.11 -25.04 -11.21
N THR A 254 -20.09 -25.51 -10.51
CA THR A 254 -18.88 -26.06 -11.13
C THR A 254 -19.00 -27.54 -11.49
N GLY A 255 -20.10 -28.19 -11.09
CA GLY A 255 -20.33 -29.63 -11.24
C GLY A 255 -19.57 -30.50 -10.23
N TYR A 256 -18.84 -29.89 -9.30
CA TYR A 256 -18.10 -30.59 -8.26
C TYR A 256 -19.03 -31.39 -7.33
N ALA A 257 -20.21 -30.85 -7.00
CA ALA A 257 -21.21 -31.55 -6.20
C ALA A 257 -21.72 -32.84 -6.88
N ALA A 258 -21.73 -32.88 -8.21
CA ALA A 258 -22.09 -34.05 -9.01
C ALA A 258 -20.92 -35.04 -9.21
N GLY A 259 -19.74 -34.76 -8.64
CA GLY A 259 -18.55 -35.61 -8.77
C GLY A 259 -17.75 -35.38 -10.05
N ASN A 260 -17.92 -34.25 -10.74
CA ASN A 260 -17.13 -33.95 -11.93
C ASN A 260 -15.65 -33.80 -11.59
N SER A 261 -14.80 -34.46 -12.38
CA SER A 261 -13.33 -34.34 -12.29
C SER A 261 -12.80 -33.03 -12.88
N ILE A 262 -13.57 -32.39 -13.75
CA ILE A 262 -13.24 -31.11 -14.40
C ILE A 262 -14.26 -30.07 -13.94
N LEU A 263 -13.76 -28.98 -13.36
CA LEU A 263 -14.60 -27.88 -12.90
C LEU A 263 -15.01 -27.01 -14.08
N THR A 264 -16.31 -26.75 -14.19
CA THR A 264 -16.82 -25.74 -15.12
C THR A 264 -16.61 -24.36 -14.53
N GLU A 265 -16.01 -23.43 -15.29
CA GLU A 265 -15.86 -22.05 -14.83
C GLU A 265 -17.24 -21.38 -14.68
N THR A 266 -17.40 -20.60 -13.61
CA THR A 266 -18.65 -19.90 -13.28
C THR A 266 -18.40 -18.42 -13.04
N THR A 267 -19.46 -17.63 -12.92
CA THR A 267 -19.43 -16.17 -12.79
C THR A 267 -20.33 -15.71 -11.64
N ILE A 268 -20.13 -14.48 -11.16
CA ILE A 268 -20.94 -13.92 -10.08
C ILE A 268 -22.44 -13.88 -10.43
N PRO A 269 -22.87 -13.53 -11.67
CA PRO A 269 -24.28 -13.60 -12.03
C PRO A 269 -24.88 -15.00 -11.93
N ARG A 270 -24.14 -16.06 -12.30
CA ARG A 270 -24.61 -17.44 -12.15
C ARG A 270 -24.78 -17.83 -10.68
N LEU A 271 -23.83 -17.43 -9.84
CA LEU A 271 -23.93 -17.59 -8.39
C LEU A 271 -25.15 -16.84 -7.83
N TRP A 272 -25.32 -15.58 -8.21
CA TRP A 272 -26.43 -14.76 -7.75
C TRP A 272 -27.79 -15.31 -8.18
N ASP A 273 -27.92 -15.74 -9.45
CA ASP A 273 -29.15 -16.33 -9.98
C ASP A 273 -29.51 -17.62 -9.24
N LEU A 274 -28.54 -18.51 -9.00
CA LEU A 274 -28.77 -19.73 -8.23
C LEU A 274 -29.21 -19.44 -6.79
N LEU A 275 -28.67 -18.41 -6.13
CA LEU A 275 -29.11 -18.04 -4.79
C LEU A 275 -30.49 -17.36 -4.78
N ARG A 276 -30.84 -16.65 -5.86
CA ARG A 276 -32.15 -16.01 -6.03
C ARG A 276 -33.24 -17.04 -6.33
N ASN A 277 -32.91 -18.05 -7.13
CA ASN A 277 -33.77 -19.14 -7.57
C ASN A 277 -33.16 -20.49 -7.14
N PRO A 278 -33.12 -20.80 -5.82
CA PRO A 278 -32.41 -21.96 -5.32
C PRO A 278 -33.09 -23.28 -5.71
N THR A 279 -32.28 -24.25 -6.10
CA THR A 279 -32.73 -25.63 -6.31
C THR A 279 -32.97 -26.33 -4.98
N GLU A 280 -33.83 -27.36 -4.95
CA GLU A 280 -34.01 -28.18 -3.74
C GLU A 280 -32.70 -28.82 -3.28
N GLU A 281 -31.82 -29.16 -4.21
CA GLU A 281 -30.47 -29.68 -3.92
C GLU A 281 -29.65 -28.69 -3.10
N LEU A 282 -29.61 -27.40 -3.50
CA LEU A 282 -28.87 -26.38 -2.77
C LEU A 282 -29.45 -26.16 -1.37
N VAL A 283 -30.77 -26.09 -1.25
CA VAL A 283 -31.46 -25.89 0.05
C VAL A 283 -31.12 -27.02 1.01
N ARG A 284 -31.16 -28.28 0.53
CA ARG A 284 -30.78 -29.46 1.33
C ARG A 284 -29.29 -29.49 1.67
N ALA A 285 -28.41 -29.15 0.72
CA ALA A 285 -26.97 -29.16 0.92
C ALA A 285 -26.50 -28.14 1.97
N CYS A 286 -27.24 -27.02 2.11
CA CYS A 286 -26.99 -26.01 3.15
C CYS A 286 -27.83 -26.24 4.41
N GLU A 287 -28.48 -27.41 4.55
CA GLU A 287 -29.24 -27.83 5.73
C GLU A 287 -30.41 -26.90 6.14
N TYR A 288 -31.01 -26.17 5.19
CA TYR A 288 -32.22 -25.38 5.45
C TYR A 288 -33.48 -26.25 5.37
N GLY A 289 -34.45 -25.97 6.25
CA GLY A 289 -35.69 -26.76 6.33
C GLY A 289 -36.63 -26.57 5.14
N ASN A 290 -36.56 -25.44 4.44
CA ASN A 290 -37.31 -25.19 3.21
C ASN A 290 -36.75 -23.99 2.43
N THR A 291 -37.19 -23.84 1.19
CA THR A 291 -36.80 -22.73 0.30
C THR A 291 -37.05 -21.37 0.95
N ARG A 292 -38.21 -21.15 1.58
CA ARG A 292 -38.53 -19.85 2.19
C ARG A 292 -37.52 -19.46 3.26
N GLN A 293 -37.15 -20.38 4.14
CA GLN A 293 -36.13 -20.16 5.16
C GLN A 293 -34.78 -19.80 4.53
N PHE A 294 -34.37 -20.50 3.46
CA PHE A 294 -33.15 -20.17 2.72
C PHE A 294 -33.21 -18.74 2.17
N LEU A 295 -34.31 -18.35 1.51
CA LEU A 295 -34.47 -17.01 0.93
C LEU A 295 -34.42 -15.92 2.03
N ASP A 296 -35.07 -16.16 3.16
CA ASP A 296 -35.16 -15.20 4.27
C ASP A 296 -33.77 -14.98 4.92
N GLN A 297 -33.03 -16.06 5.19
CA GLN A 297 -31.73 -16.00 5.87
C GLN A 297 -30.58 -15.55 4.97
N THR A 298 -30.67 -15.77 3.65
CA THR A 298 -29.63 -15.35 2.68
C THR A 298 -29.89 -13.98 2.05
N ARG A 299 -30.91 -13.24 2.50
CA ARG A 299 -31.34 -11.96 1.88
C ARG A 299 -30.20 -10.95 1.71
N LEU A 300 -29.38 -10.74 2.74
CA LEU A 300 -28.30 -9.75 2.70
C LEU A 300 -27.19 -10.15 1.71
N LEU A 301 -26.79 -11.42 1.72
CA LEU A 301 -25.83 -11.97 0.76
C LEU A 301 -26.31 -11.77 -0.69
N ARG A 302 -27.58 -12.10 -0.96
CA ARG A 302 -28.15 -11.99 -2.32
C ARG A 302 -28.32 -10.57 -2.78
N ASN A 303 -28.68 -9.65 -1.88
CA ASN A 303 -28.74 -8.23 -2.21
C ASN A 303 -27.34 -7.69 -2.53
N ALA A 304 -26.33 -8.06 -1.74
CA ALA A 304 -24.95 -7.65 -1.98
C ALA A 304 -24.41 -8.19 -3.33
N LEU A 305 -24.62 -9.47 -3.62
CA LEU A 305 -24.28 -10.04 -4.93
C LEU A 305 -25.07 -9.41 -6.07
N GLY A 306 -26.35 -9.06 -5.84
CA GLY A 306 -27.17 -8.35 -6.82
C GLY A 306 -26.63 -6.96 -7.14
N GLU A 307 -26.15 -6.22 -6.14
CA GLU A 307 -25.52 -4.91 -6.36
C GLU A 307 -24.20 -5.01 -7.16
N LEU A 308 -23.46 -6.13 -7.06
CA LEU A 308 -22.30 -6.38 -7.92
C LEU A 308 -22.68 -6.65 -9.39
N VAL A 309 -23.86 -7.22 -9.64
CA VAL A 309 -24.30 -7.63 -10.98
C VAL A 309 -25.13 -6.55 -11.68
N THR A 310 -26.10 -5.95 -10.98
CA THR A 310 -27.04 -4.98 -11.56
C THR A 310 -26.89 -3.58 -10.99
N GLY A 311 -26.00 -3.37 -10.01
CA GLY A 311 -25.80 -2.09 -9.34
C GLY A 311 -24.69 -1.24 -9.96
N THR A 312 -24.04 -0.43 -9.13
CA THR A 312 -22.99 0.53 -9.55
C THR A 312 -21.74 -0.13 -10.09
N LEU A 313 -21.55 -1.43 -9.84
CA LEU A 313 -20.42 -2.22 -10.29
C LEU A 313 -20.74 -3.15 -11.48
N ALA A 314 -21.94 -3.01 -12.05
CA ALA A 314 -22.32 -3.71 -13.26
C ALA A 314 -21.33 -3.44 -14.41
N GLY A 315 -21.04 -4.47 -15.20
CA GLY A 315 -20.03 -4.42 -16.27
C GLY A 315 -18.60 -4.70 -15.82
N LEU A 316 -18.33 -4.90 -14.52
CA LEU A 316 -16.97 -5.14 -14.01
C LEU A 316 -16.67 -6.61 -13.70
N PHE A 317 -17.58 -7.26 -12.97
CA PHE A 317 -17.43 -8.63 -12.45
C PHE A 317 -18.56 -9.57 -12.89
N ASP A 318 -19.36 -9.12 -13.86
CA ASP A 318 -20.61 -9.72 -14.31
C ASP A 318 -20.44 -10.63 -15.55
N ASP A 319 -19.21 -10.94 -15.96
CA ASP A 319 -18.94 -11.91 -17.03
C ASP A 319 -17.56 -12.56 -16.85
N PHE A 320 -17.22 -13.48 -17.75
CA PHE A 320 -15.90 -14.07 -17.86
C PHE A 320 -14.82 -12.99 -18.07
N THR A 321 -13.61 -13.28 -17.60
CA THR A 321 -12.45 -12.41 -17.82
C THR A 321 -12.19 -12.31 -19.33
N ASN A 322 -12.16 -11.10 -19.87
CA ASN A 322 -11.89 -10.86 -21.28
C ASN A 322 -10.57 -10.10 -21.53
N ILE A 323 -9.78 -9.93 -20.48
CA ILE A 323 -8.44 -9.37 -20.53
C ILE A 323 -7.40 -10.47 -20.35
N GLU A 324 -6.34 -10.42 -21.13
CA GLU A 324 -5.20 -11.32 -20.99
C GLU A 324 -4.00 -10.53 -20.48
N VAL A 325 -3.56 -10.86 -19.27
CA VAL A 325 -2.36 -10.25 -18.68
C VAL A 325 -1.14 -10.89 -19.31
N ASP A 326 -0.44 -10.13 -20.15
CA ASP A 326 0.93 -10.47 -20.56
C ASP A 326 1.88 -10.41 -19.36
N TRP A 327 2.20 -11.58 -18.81
CA TRP A 327 3.16 -11.76 -17.71
C TRP A 327 4.61 -11.53 -18.13
N ARG A 328 4.90 -11.37 -19.42
CA ARG A 328 6.23 -11.10 -19.96
C ARG A 328 6.50 -9.60 -20.13
N ALA A 329 5.45 -8.78 -20.16
CA ALA A 329 5.56 -7.34 -20.20
C ALA A 329 6.39 -6.80 -19.01
N PRO A 330 7.20 -5.74 -19.21
CA PRO A 330 8.04 -5.17 -18.15
C PRO A 330 7.20 -4.55 -17.02
N ILE A 331 6.04 -4.00 -17.36
CA ILE A 331 5.07 -3.44 -16.44
C ILE A 331 3.65 -3.76 -16.91
N GLN A 332 2.74 -3.97 -15.96
CA GLN A 332 1.30 -4.09 -16.16
C GLN A 332 0.61 -3.23 -15.11
N SER A 333 -0.46 -2.52 -15.47
CA SER A 333 -1.19 -1.65 -14.54
C SER A 333 -2.69 -1.75 -14.74
N PHE A 334 -3.41 -1.79 -13.62
CA PHE A 334 -4.86 -1.74 -13.54
C PHE A 334 -5.29 -0.36 -13.04
N SER A 335 -5.77 0.46 -13.97
CA SER A 335 -6.31 1.80 -13.72
C SER A 335 -7.67 1.69 -13.02
N LEU A 336 -7.77 2.33 -11.85
CA LEU A 336 -8.99 2.42 -11.03
C LEU A 336 -9.52 3.85 -10.92
N SER A 337 -8.94 4.81 -11.65
CA SER A 337 -9.28 6.24 -11.53
C SER A 337 -10.75 6.55 -11.79
N ARG A 338 -11.37 5.80 -12.69
CA ARG A 338 -12.77 5.98 -13.11
C ARG A 338 -13.77 5.41 -12.12
N LEU A 339 -13.30 4.70 -11.08
CA LEU A 339 -14.15 4.18 -10.02
C LEU A 339 -14.34 5.20 -8.89
N ASP A 340 -13.42 6.15 -8.71
CA ASP A 340 -13.32 7.01 -7.52
C ASP A 340 -14.55 7.91 -7.28
N GLY A 341 -15.39 8.09 -8.31
CA GLY A 341 -16.67 8.82 -8.24
C GLY A 341 -17.88 8.01 -7.74
N LEU A 342 -17.76 6.68 -7.56
CA LEU A 342 -18.89 5.77 -7.29
C LEU A 342 -19.02 5.33 -5.82
N GLY A 343 -18.35 6.00 -4.87
CA GLY A 343 -18.42 5.64 -3.43
C GLY A 343 -17.58 4.42 -3.02
N THR A 344 -16.69 4.01 -3.91
CA THR A 344 -15.97 2.72 -4.00
C THR A 344 -14.60 2.67 -3.33
N ARG A 345 -14.13 3.75 -2.69
CA ARG A 345 -12.82 3.82 -2.02
C ARG A 345 -12.43 2.60 -1.15
N PRO A 346 -13.36 1.86 -0.48
CA PRO A 346 -12.97 0.73 0.36
C PRO A 346 -12.47 -0.51 -0.40
N TRP A 347 -12.91 -0.79 -1.63
CA TRP A 347 -12.65 -2.09 -2.28
C TRP A 347 -11.29 -2.16 -2.97
N ALA A 348 -10.89 -1.08 -3.65
CA ALA A 348 -9.63 -1.02 -4.40
C ALA A 348 -8.38 -1.24 -3.52
N SER A 349 -8.47 -0.85 -2.24
CA SER A 349 -7.37 -1.00 -1.28
C SER A 349 -7.24 -2.38 -0.66
N ARG A 350 -8.25 -3.26 -0.78
CA ARG A 350 -8.29 -4.56 -0.09
C ARG A 350 -8.28 -5.77 -1.02
N CYS A 351 -8.70 -5.66 -2.28
CA CYS A 351 -8.55 -6.76 -3.24
C CYS A 351 -7.12 -6.92 -3.76
N CYS A 352 -6.26 -5.93 -3.56
CA CYS A 352 -4.89 -5.88 -4.07
C CYS A 352 -3.81 -6.16 -3.01
N ALA A 353 -4.22 -6.45 -1.77
CA ALA A 353 -3.36 -6.86 -0.66
C ALA A 353 -3.68 -8.31 -0.30
#